data_AF-A0A6H0JJM5-F1
#
_entry.id   AF-A0A6H0JJM5-F1
#
_cell.length_a   1.000
_cell.length_b   1.000
_cell.length_c   1.000
_cell.angle_alpha   90.00
_cell.angle_beta   90.00
_cell.angle_gamma   90.00
#
_symmetry.space_group_name_H-M   'P 1'
#
loop_
_entity.id
_entity.type
_entity.pdbx_description
1 polymer ?
#
loop_
_entity_poly.entity_id
_entity_poly.type
_entity_poly.pdbx_seq_one_letter_code
_entity_poly.pdbx_strand_id
1 'polypeptide(L)'
;MKPMIQAHLVERDQFGFWTHPNYPDLADNCSSNEAQETLRRLGLELQTVFMESDAPRLYDSARSDQRYSEWIPTRPEGSGWFVLSIHDTENGPVCQYVRPLAESLSPIDFDAAAEQHERLLSEACAKALNQRDAALARVAELEMLLRKLSTNGLMQFSTVDEEMAVQAALGGAPVAQAQHCAVLDAEKLIAQLKDCASHAGDPERAAAFNDAISEVHAMLAAGSSQAKPSTNDGQGGRP
;
A
#
# COMPACT_ATOMS: atom_id res chain seq x y z
N MET A 1 2.89 39.17 1.31
CA MET A 1 2.05 38.17 0.62
C MET A 1 1.93 36.98 1.53
N LYS A 2 0.72 36.48 1.77
CA LYS A 2 0.51 35.26 2.57
C LYS A 2 1.08 34.09 1.74
N PRO A 3 1.93 33.20 2.29
CA PRO A 3 2.46 32.08 1.53
C PRO A 3 1.27 31.22 1.05
N MET A 4 1.22 30.98 -0.25
CA MET A 4 0.18 30.14 -0.86
C MET A 4 0.62 28.69 -0.72
N ILE A 5 -0.21 27.87 -0.09
CA ILE A 5 0.01 26.42 0.03
C ILE A 5 -0.67 25.78 -1.19
N GLN A 6 0.12 25.11 -2.02
CA GLN A 6 -0.36 24.39 -3.20
C GLN A 6 0.08 22.94 -3.12
N ALA A 7 -0.48 22.08 -3.96
CA ALA A 7 -0.01 20.72 -4.08
C ALA A 7 1.50 20.68 -4.37
N HIS A 8 2.23 19.89 -3.60
CA HIS A 8 3.67 19.70 -3.73
C HIS A 8 3.98 18.21 -3.87
N LEU A 9 5.10 17.89 -4.50
CA LEU A 9 5.59 16.52 -4.50
C LEU A 9 5.79 16.03 -3.06
N VAL A 10 5.17 14.89 -2.73
CA VAL A 10 5.34 14.22 -1.44
C VAL A 10 6.54 13.29 -1.53
N GLU A 11 7.59 13.58 -0.76
CA GLU A 11 8.82 12.79 -0.70
C GLU A 11 8.97 12.26 0.72
N ARG A 12 8.42 11.06 0.97
CA ARG A 12 8.42 10.50 2.32
C ARG A 12 9.83 10.12 2.76
N ASP A 13 10.10 10.33 4.04
CA ASP A 13 11.32 9.86 4.67
C ASP A 13 11.31 8.32 4.86
N GLN A 14 12.39 7.79 5.43
CA GLN A 14 12.53 6.35 5.68
C GLN A 14 11.44 5.76 6.60
N PHE A 15 10.78 6.60 7.40
CA PHE A 15 9.71 6.21 8.33
C PHE A 15 8.32 6.37 7.71
N GLY A 16 8.22 7.01 6.54
CA GLY A 16 6.97 7.26 5.83
C GLY A 16 6.34 8.61 6.11
N PHE A 17 7.08 9.52 6.74
CA PHE A 17 6.62 10.85 7.09
C PHE A 17 7.03 11.89 6.05
N TRP A 18 6.24 12.95 5.96
CA TRP A 18 6.53 14.09 5.10
C TRP A 18 5.74 15.30 5.58
N THR A 19 6.31 16.49 5.45
CA THR A 19 5.64 17.74 5.80
C THR A 19 5.80 18.72 4.65
N HIS A 20 4.69 19.36 4.26
CA HIS A 20 4.70 20.34 3.19
C HIS A 20 5.72 21.48 3.47
N PRO A 21 6.52 21.93 2.49
CA PRO A 21 7.55 22.96 2.72
C PRO A 21 7.01 24.29 3.28
N ASN A 22 5.79 24.65 2.88
CA ASN A 22 5.06 25.81 3.39
C ASN A 22 4.05 25.44 4.50
N TYR A 23 4.28 24.37 5.26
CA TYR A 23 3.41 24.01 6.38
C TYR A 23 3.30 25.20 7.34
N PRO A 24 2.07 25.61 7.73
CA PRO A 24 1.90 26.75 8.60
C PRO A 24 2.48 26.44 9.97
N ASP A 25 3.08 27.46 10.61
CA ASP A 25 3.55 27.35 11.99
C ASP A 25 2.33 27.23 12.92
N LEU A 26 1.92 25.99 13.17
CA LEU A 26 0.90 25.65 14.15
C LEU A 26 1.61 25.50 15.49
N ALA A 27 1.08 26.14 16.54
CA ALA A 27 1.66 26.02 17.87
C ALA A 27 1.83 24.54 18.28
N ASP A 28 2.89 24.22 19.04
CA ASP A 28 3.25 22.85 19.45
C ASP A 28 2.11 22.08 20.18
N ASN A 29 1.12 22.81 20.72
CA ASN A 29 -0.06 22.28 21.40
C ASN A 29 -1.38 22.70 20.74
N CYS A 30 -1.34 23.03 19.44
CA CYS A 30 -2.49 23.44 18.67
C CYS A 30 -3.53 22.32 18.65
N SER A 31 -4.74 22.62 19.13
CA SER A 31 -5.87 21.70 19.01
C SER A 31 -6.28 21.53 17.53
N SER A 32 -6.92 20.41 17.20
CA SER A 32 -7.42 20.16 15.83
C SER A 32 -8.33 21.30 15.33
N ASN A 33 -9.11 21.92 16.22
CA ASN A 33 -9.98 23.06 15.88
C ASN A 33 -9.18 24.32 15.55
N GLU A 34 -8.11 24.61 16.30
CA GLU A 34 -7.23 25.76 16.04
C GLU A 34 -6.45 25.59 14.74
N ALA A 35 -5.99 24.36 14.45
CA ALA A 35 -5.34 24.03 13.19
C ALA A 35 -6.30 24.24 12.01
N GLN A 36 -7.53 23.72 12.13
CA GLN A 36 -8.56 23.87 11.12
C GLN A 36 -8.93 25.34 10.88
N GLU A 37 -9.08 26.14 11.94
CA GLU A 37 -9.38 27.57 11.82
C GLU A 37 -8.21 28.35 11.20
N THR A 38 -6.97 28.01 11.55
CA THR A 38 -5.77 28.63 10.96
C THR A 38 -5.69 28.37 9.46
N LEU A 39 -5.91 27.13 9.03
CA LEU A 39 -5.96 26.76 7.61
C LEU A 39 -7.17 27.38 6.90
N ARG A 40 -8.33 27.47 7.57
CA ARG A 40 -9.51 28.15 7.02
C ARG A 40 -9.24 29.62 6.72
N ARG A 41 -8.52 30.32 7.60
CA ARG A 41 -8.07 31.70 7.35
C ARG A 41 -7.06 31.81 6.22
N LEU A 42 -6.35 30.72 5.90
CA LEU A 42 -5.49 30.62 4.71
C LEU A 42 -6.28 30.29 3.43
N GLY A 43 -7.60 30.12 3.52
CA GLY A 43 -8.45 29.76 2.39
C GLY A 43 -8.44 28.26 2.09
N LEU A 44 -8.09 27.44 3.09
CA LEU A 44 -7.95 25.99 2.97
C LEU A 44 -8.94 25.27 3.88
N GLU A 45 -9.50 24.17 3.39
CA GLU A 45 -10.21 23.18 4.18
C GLU A 45 -9.22 22.09 4.62
N LEU A 46 -9.31 21.61 5.85
CA LEU A 46 -8.49 20.53 6.40
C LEU A 46 -9.35 19.29 6.63
N GLN A 47 -8.83 18.12 6.25
CA GLN A 47 -9.29 16.81 6.72
C GLN A 47 -8.12 15.98 7.21
N THR A 48 -8.35 15.19 8.26
CA THR A 48 -7.35 14.30 8.85
C THR A 48 -7.79 12.86 8.69
N VAL A 49 -6.91 12.04 8.13
CA VAL A 49 -7.09 10.60 7.97
C VAL A 49 -6.18 9.91 8.99
N PHE A 50 -6.77 9.10 9.86
CA PHE A 50 -6.03 8.35 10.89
C PHE A 50 -5.69 6.96 10.36
N MET A 51 -4.41 6.56 10.43
CA MET A 51 -3.96 5.26 9.93
C MET A 51 -4.70 4.10 10.60
N GLU A 52 -4.97 4.19 11.90
CA GLU A 52 -5.68 3.15 12.66
C GLU A 52 -7.06 2.84 12.04
N SER A 53 -7.80 3.86 11.63
CA SER A 53 -9.11 3.70 10.99
C SER A 53 -9.00 3.39 9.50
N ASP A 54 -7.99 3.95 8.84
CA ASP A 54 -7.84 3.91 7.39
C ASP A 54 -7.16 2.63 6.89
N ALA A 55 -6.26 2.04 7.68
CA ALA A 55 -5.50 0.84 7.35
C ALA A 55 -5.23 -0.01 8.61
N PRO A 56 -6.26 -0.53 9.30
CA PRO A 56 -6.11 -1.19 10.60
C PRO A 56 -5.14 -2.37 10.57
N ARG A 57 -5.15 -3.17 9.50
CA ARG A 57 -4.23 -4.32 9.34
C ARG A 57 -2.76 -3.89 9.24
N LEU A 58 -2.48 -2.79 8.54
CA LEU A 58 -1.13 -2.25 8.44
C LEU A 58 -0.73 -1.53 9.73
N TYR A 59 -1.68 -0.93 10.44
CA TYR A 59 -1.43 -0.24 11.69
C TYR A 59 -0.85 -1.19 12.76
N ASP A 60 -1.45 -2.38 12.90
CA ASP A 60 -1.00 -3.39 13.87
C ASP A 60 0.44 -3.87 13.59
N SER A 61 0.81 -4.09 12.32
CA SER A 61 2.16 -4.51 11.95
C SER A 61 3.17 -3.37 12.00
N ALA A 62 2.82 -2.20 11.46
CA ALA A 62 3.72 -1.04 11.34
C ALA A 62 4.09 -0.43 12.69
N ARG A 63 3.23 -0.54 13.70
CA ARG A 63 3.50 -0.06 15.07
C ARG A 63 4.73 -0.72 15.69
N SER A 64 5.04 -1.97 15.31
CA SER A 64 6.18 -2.71 15.87
C SER A 64 7.51 -2.24 15.28
N ASP A 65 7.52 -1.91 13.99
CA ASP A 65 8.74 -1.56 13.24
C ASP A 65 8.88 -0.04 12.98
N GLN A 66 7.89 0.77 13.38
CA GLN A 66 7.78 2.22 13.16
C GLN A 66 8.01 2.63 11.69
N ARG A 67 7.54 1.80 10.76
CA ARG A 67 7.64 2.07 9.32
C ARG A 67 6.25 2.19 8.71
N TYR A 68 5.85 3.43 8.44
CA TYR A 68 4.53 3.78 7.91
C TYR A 68 4.56 4.10 6.42
N SER A 69 5.71 3.92 5.76
CA SER A 69 5.87 4.15 4.32
C SER A 69 5.08 3.17 3.45
N GLU A 70 4.45 2.15 4.02
CA GLU A 70 3.51 1.27 3.32
C GLU A 70 2.08 1.80 3.33
N TRP A 71 1.77 2.74 4.22
CA TRP A 71 0.44 3.29 4.31
C TRP A 71 0.18 4.30 3.19
N ILE A 72 -0.83 4.03 2.36
CA ILE A 72 -1.42 5.00 1.44
C ILE A 72 -2.69 5.57 2.10
N PRO A 73 -2.65 6.82 2.57
CA PRO A 73 -3.82 7.47 3.14
C PRO A 73 -4.91 7.62 2.10
N THR A 74 -6.13 7.17 2.41
CA THR A 74 -7.27 7.38 1.51
C THR A 74 -7.49 8.88 1.28
N ARG A 75 -7.55 9.30 0.03
CA ARG A 75 -7.93 10.68 -0.29
C ARG A 75 -9.37 10.94 0.18
N PRO A 76 -9.64 12.02 0.93
CA PRO A 76 -11.00 12.36 1.33
C PRO A 76 -11.94 12.57 0.14
N GLU A 77 -13.24 12.42 0.35
CA GLU A 77 -14.23 12.60 -0.69
C GLU A 77 -14.25 14.04 -1.25
N GLY A 78 -14.41 14.14 -2.58
CA GLY A 78 -14.40 15.39 -3.33
C GLY A 78 -13.06 15.69 -4.00
N SER A 79 -13.06 16.68 -4.89
CA SER A 79 -11.88 17.06 -5.65
C SER A 79 -11.01 18.10 -4.93
N GLY A 80 -9.74 18.21 -5.36
CA GLY A 80 -8.81 19.25 -4.92
C GLY A 80 -8.04 18.95 -3.63
N TRP A 81 -8.24 17.77 -3.03
CA TRP A 81 -7.49 17.34 -1.84
C TRP A 81 -6.05 16.96 -2.18
N PHE A 82 -5.11 17.56 -1.47
CA PHE A 82 -3.69 17.25 -1.55
C PHE A 82 -3.09 17.12 -0.14
N VAL A 83 -2.00 16.38 0.00
CA VAL A 83 -1.38 16.12 1.31
C VAL A 83 -0.70 17.39 1.82
N LEU A 84 -0.98 17.74 3.07
CA LEU A 84 -0.29 18.77 3.82
C LEU A 84 0.82 18.18 4.69
N SER A 85 0.55 17.05 5.35
CA SER A 85 1.54 16.36 6.17
C SER A 85 1.16 14.90 6.42
N ILE A 86 2.16 14.08 6.66
CA ILE A 86 2.06 12.71 7.17
C ILE A 86 3.04 12.63 8.33
N HIS A 87 2.53 12.44 9.53
CA HIS A 87 3.32 12.47 10.76
C HIS A 87 2.71 11.56 11.82
N ASP A 88 3.51 11.20 12.81
CA ASP A 88 3.04 10.48 13.98
C ASP A 88 2.43 11.42 15.00
N THR A 89 1.41 10.94 15.72
CA THR A 89 0.78 11.63 16.85
C THR A 89 0.72 10.69 18.05
N GLU A 90 0.28 11.18 19.21
CA GLU A 90 0.06 10.31 20.37
C GLU A 90 -0.98 9.21 20.10
N ASN A 91 -1.88 9.43 19.15
CA ASN A 91 -2.90 8.46 18.72
C ASN A 91 -2.45 7.67 17.47
N GLY A 92 -1.15 7.66 17.17
CA GLY A 92 -0.57 7.03 16.00
C GLY A 92 -0.53 7.92 14.76
N PRO A 93 -0.13 7.35 13.60
CA PRO A 93 0.12 8.13 12.39
C PRO A 93 -1.16 8.71 11.79
N VAL A 94 -1.02 9.94 11.30
CA VAL A 94 -2.08 10.66 10.60
C VAL A 94 -1.58 11.23 9.29
N CYS A 95 -2.51 11.43 8.36
CA CYS A 95 -2.29 12.16 7.12
C CYS A 95 -3.29 13.32 7.09
N GLN A 96 -2.76 14.53 7.04
CA GLN A 96 -3.56 15.73 6.85
C GLN A 96 -3.64 16.05 5.37
N TYR A 97 -4.88 16.13 4.87
CA TYR A 97 -5.20 16.62 3.54
C TYR A 97 -5.76 18.03 3.64
N VAL A 98 -5.38 18.87 2.69
CA VAL A 98 -6.01 20.18 2.50
C VAL A 98 -6.50 20.35 1.08
N ARG A 99 -7.51 21.19 0.91
CA ARG A 99 -7.94 21.70 -0.40
C ARG A 99 -8.26 23.18 -0.29
N PRO A 100 -8.13 23.98 -1.36
CA PRO A 100 -8.64 25.34 -1.35
C PRO A 100 -10.16 25.33 -1.17
N LEU A 101 -10.69 26.34 -0.46
CA LEU A 101 -12.14 26.55 -0.36
C LEU A 101 -12.71 26.82 -1.76
N ALA A 102 -13.99 26.51 -1.99
CA ALA A 102 -14.64 26.65 -3.31
C ALA A 102 -14.45 28.02 -3.97
N GLU A 103 -14.26 29.08 -3.18
CA GLU A 103 -14.04 30.46 -3.65
C GLU A 103 -12.61 30.71 -4.17
N SER A 104 -11.65 29.84 -3.86
CA SER A 104 -10.23 29.95 -4.21
C SER A 104 -9.70 28.80 -5.10
N LEU A 105 -10.54 27.84 -5.46
CA LEU A 105 -10.17 26.68 -6.29
C LEU A 105 -10.02 27.07 -7.78
N SER A 106 -8.81 26.93 -8.33
CA SER A 106 -8.58 27.03 -9.78
C SER A 106 -8.46 25.64 -10.44
N PRO A 107 -8.72 25.51 -11.76
CA PRO A 107 -8.47 24.27 -12.52
C PRO A 107 -7.08 23.68 -12.32
N ILE A 108 -6.06 24.54 -12.23
CA ILE A 108 -4.65 24.15 -12.06
C ILE A 108 -4.43 23.47 -10.70
N ASP A 109 -5.11 23.94 -9.65
CA ASP A 109 -4.98 23.36 -8.31
C ASP A 109 -5.59 21.95 -8.24
N PHE A 110 -6.61 21.66 -9.06
CA PHE A 110 -7.18 20.32 -9.18
C PHE A 110 -6.22 19.33 -9.85
N ASP A 111 -5.62 19.73 -10.96
CA ASP A 111 -4.66 18.89 -11.68
C ASP A 111 -3.44 18.58 -10.82
N ALA A 112 -2.89 19.59 -10.13
CA ALA A 112 -1.75 19.40 -9.25
C ALA A 112 -2.07 18.50 -8.04
N ALA A 113 -3.28 18.59 -7.47
CA ALA A 113 -3.74 17.70 -6.41
C ALA A 113 -3.91 16.25 -6.90
N ALA A 114 -4.43 16.08 -8.11
CA ALA A 114 -4.55 14.76 -8.75
C ALA A 114 -3.17 14.14 -8.99
N GLU A 115 -2.25 14.87 -9.63
CA GLU A 115 -0.88 14.41 -9.88
C GLU A 115 -0.14 13.99 -8.61
N GLN A 116 -0.31 14.76 -7.52
CA GLN A 116 0.30 14.41 -6.24
C GLN A 116 -0.24 13.08 -5.69
N HIS A 117 -1.55 12.89 -5.71
CA HIS A 117 -2.17 11.65 -5.22
C HIS A 117 -1.79 10.44 -6.10
N GLU A 118 -1.74 10.63 -7.40
CA GLU A 118 -1.30 9.58 -8.34
C GLU A 118 0.14 9.18 -8.11
N ARG A 119 1.02 10.14 -7.77
CA ARG A 119 2.41 9.84 -7.44
C ARG A 119 2.53 9.01 -6.16
N LEU A 120 1.72 9.32 -5.14
CA LEU A 120 1.63 8.51 -3.93
C LEU A 120 1.17 7.08 -4.22
N LEU A 121 0.18 6.91 -5.10
CA LEU A 121 -0.28 5.60 -5.55
C LEU A 121 0.80 4.85 -6.32
N SER A 122 1.50 5.52 -7.23
CA SER A 122 2.57 4.93 -8.04
C SER A 122 3.75 4.46 -7.18
N GLU A 123 4.21 5.29 -6.25
CA GLU A 123 5.30 4.94 -5.33
C GLU A 123 4.93 3.70 -4.50
N ALA A 124 3.70 3.65 -4.00
CA ALA A 124 3.25 2.53 -3.21
C ALA A 124 3.05 1.25 -4.04
N CYS A 125 2.57 1.36 -5.28
CA CYS A 125 2.54 0.22 -6.21
C CYS A 125 3.95 -0.32 -6.46
N ALA A 126 4.92 0.56 -6.74
CA ALA A 126 6.31 0.17 -6.94
C ALA A 126 6.90 -0.52 -5.71
N LYS A 127 6.59 -0.01 -4.51
CA LYS A 127 7.04 -0.61 -3.25
C LYS A 127 6.42 -2.00 -3.02
N ALA A 128 5.11 -2.15 -3.25
CA ALA A 128 4.43 -3.43 -3.14
C ALA A 128 4.98 -4.48 -4.12
N LEU A 129 5.29 -4.07 -5.36
CA LEU A 129 5.94 -4.93 -6.35
C LEU A 129 7.33 -5.37 -5.91
N ASN A 130 8.16 -4.44 -5.42
CA ASN A 130 9.49 -4.77 -4.90
C ASN A 130 9.43 -5.75 -3.70
N GLN A 131 8.45 -5.59 -2.82
CA GLN A 131 8.24 -6.49 -1.68
C GLN A 131 7.84 -7.89 -2.13
N ARG A 132 6.94 -7.99 -3.13
CA ARG A 132 6.58 -9.27 -3.74
C ARG A 132 7.80 -9.96 -4.33
N ASP A 133 8.60 -9.23 -5.10
CA ASP A 133 9.76 -9.80 -5.78
C ASP A 133 10.82 -10.28 -4.76
N ALA A 134 11.00 -9.54 -3.65
CA ALA A 134 11.83 -9.98 -2.54
C ALA A 134 11.30 -11.24 -1.84
N ALA A 135 9.98 -11.33 -1.62
CA ALA A 135 9.35 -12.51 -1.04
C ALA A 135 9.50 -13.74 -1.96
N LEU A 136 9.29 -13.58 -3.26
CA LEU A 136 9.48 -14.64 -4.25
C LEU A 136 10.94 -15.12 -4.30
N ALA A 137 11.89 -14.20 -4.25
CA ALA A 137 13.31 -14.55 -4.17
C ALA A 137 13.64 -15.38 -2.91
N ARG A 138 13.03 -15.02 -1.77
CA ARG A 138 13.20 -15.76 -0.52
C ARG A 138 12.60 -17.17 -0.58
N VAL A 139 11.44 -17.33 -1.20
CA VAL A 139 10.82 -18.64 -1.43
C VAL A 139 11.72 -19.50 -2.31
N ALA A 140 12.22 -18.96 -3.42
CA ALA A 140 13.13 -19.69 -4.32
C ALA A 140 14.43 -20.13 -3.60
N GLU A 141 14.97 -19.32 -2.70
CA GLU A 141 16.13 -19.67 -1.89
C GLU A 141 15.83 -20.84 -0.93
N LEU A 142 14.67 -20.81 -0.26
CA LEU A 142 14.21 -21.90 0.62
C LEU A 142 13.98 -23.20 -0.16
N GLU A 143 13.37 -23.13 -1.34
CA GLU A 143 13.20 -24.30 -2.21
C GLU A 143 14.55 -24.91 -2.63
N MET A 144 15.54 -24.06 -2.95
CA MET A 144 16.89 -24.53 -3.26
C MET A 144 17.55 -25.21 -2.05
N LEU A 145 17.44 -24.63 -0.86
CA LEU A 145 17.96 -25.23 0.38
C LEU A 145 17.29 -26.57 0.69
N LEU A 146 15.97 -26.65 0.50
CA LEU A 146 15.21 -27.89 0.67
C LEU A 146 15.71 -28.98 -0.28
N ARG A 147 15.91 -28.66 -1.56
CA ARG A 147 16.49 -29.60 -2.54
C ARG A 147 17.89 -30.07 -2.12
N LYS A 148 18.75 -29.16 -1.65
CA LYS A 148 20.10 -29.51 -1.17
C LYS A 148 20.08 -30.46 0.03
N LEU A 149 19.19 -30.21 0.99
CA LEU A 149 19.03 -31.08 2.18
C LEU A 149 18.51 -32.47 1.79
N SER A 150 17.59 -32.53 0.82
CA SER A 150 17.11 -33.78 0.22
C SER A 150 18.24 -34.54 -0.48
N THR A 151 19.03 -33.89 -1.36
CA THR A 151 20.13 -34.54 -2.08
C THR A 151 21.28 -34.99 -1.18
N ASN A 152 21.51 -34.30 -0.06
CA ASN A 152 22.57 -34.65 0.90
C ASN A 152 22.14 -35.75 1.88
N GLY A 153 20.91 -36.28 1.78
CA GLY A 153 20.39 -37.32 2.66
C GLY A 153 20.22 -36.88 4.13
N LEU A 154 20.25 -35.58 4.40
CA LEU A 154 20.09 -34.98 5.73
C LEU A 154 18.60 -34.82 6.13
N MET A 155 17.70 -34.92 5.16
CA MET A 155 16.25 -35.07 5.35
C MET A 155 15.87 -36.50 4.97
N GLN A 156 15.98 -37.44 5.91
CA GLN A 156 15.35 -38.76 5.76
C GLN A 156 13.91 -38.65 6.25
N PHE A 157 12.98 -38.46 5.33
CA PHE A 157 11.58 -38.73 5.64
C PHE A 157 11.42 -40.24 5.76
N SER A 158 10.98 -40.71 6.93
CA SER A 158 10.83 -42.13 7.18
C SER A 158 9.63 -42.71 6.42
N THR A 159 8.71 -41.84 6.00
CA THR A 159 7.49 -42.16 5.26
C THR A 159 7.15 -41.09 4.23
N VAL A 160 6.41 -41.48 3.19
CA VAL A 160 5.87 -40.58 2.15
C VAL A 160 4.91 -39.54 2.76
N ASP A 161 4.25 -39.87 3.87
CA ASP A 161 3.35 -38.97 4.60
C ASP A 161 4.08 -37.82 5.29
N GLU A 162 5.30 -38.04 5.81
CA GLU A 162 6.13 -36.98 6.41
C GLU A 162 6.65 -36.00 5.35
N GLU A 163 7.06 -36.51 4.17
CA GLU A 163 7.48 -35.68 3.04
C GLU A 163 6.33 -34.82 2.52
N MET A 164 5.14 -35.41 2.38
CA MET A 164 3.91 -34.71 1.97
C MET A 164 3.43 -33.71 3.03
N ALA A 165 3.59 -34.02 4.32
CA ALA A 165 3.26 -33.10 5.42
C ALA A 165 4.22 -31.91 5.49
N VAL A 166 5.52 -32.11 5.24
CA VAL A 166 6.50 -31.01 5.19
C VAL A 166 6.33 -30.18 3.91
N GLN A 167 6.02 -30.77 2.76
CA GLN A 167 5.64 -30.03 1.56
C GLN A 167 4.33 -29.24 1.76
N ALA A 168 3.33 -29.81 2.44
CA ALA A 168 2.10 -29.10 2.80
C ALA A 168 2.35 -27.97 3.82
N ALA A 169 3.24 -28.17 4.79
CA ALA A 169 3.62 -27.15 5.76
C ALA A 169 4.47 -26.04 5.12
N LEU A 170 5.35 -26.37 4.16
CA LEU A 170 6.18 -25.40 3.43
C LEU A 170 5.40 -24.65 2.34
N GLY A 171 4.44 -25.31 1.68
CA GLY A 171 3.48 -24.66 0.77
C GLY A 171 2.40 -23.86 1.51
N GLY A 172 2.15 -24.16 2.78
CA GLY A 172 1.04 -23.61 3.55
C GLY A 172 1.39 -22.60 4.65
N ALA A 173 2.60 -22.59 5.22
CA ALA A 173 2.89 -21.76 6.40
C ALA A 173 3.85 -20.58 6.13
N PRO A 174 5.08 -20.74 5.58
CA PRO A 174 5.96 -19.60 5.35
C PRO A 174 5.48 -18.72 4.20
N VAL A 175 4.89 -19.33 3.17
CA VAL A 175 4.35 -18.63 2.00
C VAL A 175 3.05 -17.90 2.36
N ALA A 176 2.15 -18.53 3.12
CA ALA A 176 0.93 -17.86 3.60
C ALA A 176 1.22 -16.75 4.61
N GLN A 177 2.23 -16.91 5.48
CA GLN A 177 2.67 -15.86 6.41
C GLN A 177 3.40 -14.71 5.70
N ALA A 178 4.15 -15.00 4.62
CA ALA A 178 4.75 -14.00 3.74
C ALA A 178 3.71 -13.32 2.84
N GLN A 179 2.64 -14.03 2.44
CA GLN A 179 1.48 -13.47 1.75
C GLN A 179 0.63 -12.56 2.64
N HIS A 180 0.68 -12.77 3.97
CA HIS A 180 0.03 -11.91 4.96
C HIS A 180 0.87 -10.72 5.42
N CYS A 181 2.16 -10.66 5.05
CA CYS A 181 3.00 -9.50 5.32
C CYS A 181 2.86 -8.47 4.21
N ALA A 182 2.33 -7.31 4.59
CA ALA A 182 2.53 -6.02 3.91
C ALA A 182 1.94 -5.88 2.50
N VAL A 183 0.94 -6.67 2.12
CA VAL A 183 0.05 -6.17 1.07
C VAL A 183 -0.80 -5.11 1.76
N LEU A 184 -0.70 -3.87 1.28
CA LEU A 184 -1.80 -2.92 1.27
C LEU A 184 -3.13 -3.67 1.24
N ASP A 185 -4.19 -3.17 1.88
CA ASP A 185 -5.50 -3.74 1.59
C ASP A 185 -5.74 -3.62 0.08
N ALA A 186 -5.49 -4.69 -0.67
CA ALA A 186 -5.23 -4.59 -2.10
C ALA A 186 -6.50 -4.12 -2.80
N GLU A 187 -7.65 -4.50 -2.24
CA GLU A 187 -8.97 -4.00 -2.57
C GLU A 187 -9.07 -2.48 -2.44
N LYS A 188 -8.48 -1.90 -1.38
CA LYS A 188 -8.39 -0.45 -1.16
C LYS A 188 -7.47 0.23 -2.15
N LEU A 189 -6.31 -0.36 -2.46
CA LEU A 189 -5.42 0.17 -3.51
C LEU A 189 -6.14 0.17 -4.87
N ILE A 190 -6.81 -0.94 -5.21
CA ILE A 190 -7.61 -1.07 -6.43
C ILE A 190 -8.73 -0.02 -6.45
N ALA A 191 -9.40 0.23 -5.33
CA ALA A 191 -10.44 1.25 -5.24
C ALA A 191 -9.89 2.66 -5.51
N GLN A 192 -8.73 3.02 -4.94
CA GLN A 192 -8.09 4.32 -5.17
C GLN A 192 -7.57 4.47 -6.62
N LEU A 193 -7.05 3.40 -7.22
CA LEU A 193 -6.66 3.39 -8.64
C LEU A 193 -7.88 3.55 -9.55
N LYS A 194 -9.01 2.91 -9.23
CA LYS A 194 -10.28 3.06 -9.97
C LYS A 194 -10.84 4.48 -9.87
N ASP A 195 -10.73 5.10 -8.70
CA ASP A 195 -11.10 6.50 -8.51
C ASP A 195 -10.24 7.40 -9.40
N CYS A 196 -8.92 7.21 -9.42
CA CYS A 196 -8.02 7.97 -10.32
C CYS A 196 -8.34 7.73 -11.80
N ALA A 197 -8.60 6.48 -12.21
CA ALA A 197 -8.98 6.15 -13.59
C ALA A 197 -10.27 6.85 -14.03
N SER A 198 -11.22 7.03 -13.11
CA SER A 198 -12.51 7.68 -13.38
C SER A 198 -12.37 9.20 -13.56
N HIS A 199 -11.30 9.78 -13.02
CA HIS A 199 -11.00 11.22 -13.08
C HIS A 199 -9.83 11.56 -14.01
N ALA A 200 -9.25 10.55 -14.67
CA ALA A 200 -8.21 10.76 -15.66
C ALA A 200 -8.81 11.55 -16.85
N GLY A 201 -8.41 12.81 -16.98
CA GLY A 201 -8.91 13.73 -18.01
C GLY A 201 -8.59 13.31 -19.46
N ASP A 202 -7.86 12.21 -19.65
CA ASP A 202 -7.50 11.63 -20.94
C ASP A 202 -7.48 10.08 -20.90
N PRO A 203 -7.70 9.42 -22.05
CA PRO A 203 -7.82 7.96 -22.12
C PRO A 203 -6.50 7.20 -21.95
N GLU A 204 -5.34 7.83 -22.21
CA GLU A 204 -4.03 7.18 -22.06
C GLU A 204 -3.67 7.03 -20.57
N ARG A 205 -3.91 8.09 -19.80
CA ARG A 205 -3.76 8.10 -18.34
C ARG A 205 -4.74 7.14 -17.66
N ALA A 206 -5.99 7.09 -18.15
CA ALA A 206 -6.96 6.11 -17.67
C ALA A 206 -6.51 4.65 -17.95
N ALA A 207 -5.91 4.39 -19.11
CA ALA A 207 -5.36 3.07 -19.44
C ALA A 207 -4.23 2.67 -18.49
N ALA A 208 -3.32 3.59 -18.17
CA ALA A 208 -2.23 3.33 -17.24
C ALA A 208 -2.72 2.90 -15.84
N PHE A 209 -3.79 3.53 -15.33
CA PHE A 209 -4.42 3.09 -14.07
C PHE A 209 -5.07 1.70 -14.18
N ASN A 210 -5.71 1.40 -15.31
CA ASN A 210 -6.31 0.09 -15.54
C ASN A 210 -5.27 -1.03 -15.68
N ASP A 211 -4.11 -0.73 -16.25
CA ASP A 211 -2.96 -1.64 -16.30
C ASP A 211 -2.43 -1.90 -14.88
N ALA A 212 -2.24 -0.86 -14.08
CA ALA A 212 -1.85 -0.99 -12.67
C ALA A 212 -2.86 -1.82 -11.86
N ILE A 213 -4.17 -1.61 -12.07
CA ILE A 213 -5.23 -2.43 -11.44
C ILE A 213 -5.08 -3.91 -11.84
N SER A 214 -4.83 -4.17 -13.13
CA SER A 214 -4.67 -5.53 -13.65
C SER A 214 -3.43 -6.21 -13.07
N GLU A 215 -2.33 -5.48 -12.88
CA GLU A 215 -1.13 -5.98 -12.21
C GLU A 215 -1.40 -6.34 -10.75
N VAL A 216 -2.08 -5.47 -9.99
CA VAL A 216 -2.45 -5.75 -8.59
C VAL A 216 -3.39 -6.96 -8.51
N HIS A 217 -4.35 -7.09 -9.44
CA HIS A 217 -5.19 -8.28 -9.54
C HIS A 217 -4.38 -9.55 -9.84
N ALA A 218 -3.40 -9.48 -10.76
CA ALA A 218 -2.52 -10.60 -11.07
C ALA A 218 -1.65 -11.00 -9.87
N MET A 219 -1.21 -10.04 -9.06
CA MET A 219 -0.51 -10.30 -7.79
C MET A 219 -1.38 -11.14 -6.84
N LEU A 220 -2.65 -10.75 -6.65
CA LEU A 220 -3.60 -11.49 -5.80
C LEU A 220 -3.90 -12.90 -6.35
N ALA A 221 -4.04 -13.04 -7.67
CA ALA A 221 -4.32 -14.32 -8.32
C ALA A 221 -3.12 -15.29 -8.28
N ALA A 222 -1.89 -14.79 -8.46
CA ALA A 222 -0.69 -15.62 -8.38
C ALA A 222 -0.45 -16.18 -6.97
N GLY A 223 -0.81 -15.43 -5.92
CA GLY A 223 -0.83 -15.94 -4.55
C GLY A 223 -1.85 -17.06 -4.31
N SER A 224 -2.95 -17.07 -5.07
CA SER A 224 -4.02 -18.07 -4.94
C SER A 224 -3.81 -19.35 -5.77
N SER A 225 -2.95 -19.31 -6.80
CA SER A 225 -2.87 -20.37 -7.81
C SER A 225 -2.02 -21.59 -7.41
N GLN A 226 -1.22 -21.51 -6.33
CA GLN A 226 -0.45 -22.69 -5.86
C GLN A 226 -1.26 -23.67 -4.99
N ALA A 227 -2.56 -23.42 -4.77
CA ALA A 227 -3.43 -24.27 -3.95
C ALA A 227 -4.26 -25.30 -4.76
N LYS A 228 -3.66 -26.00 -5.74
CA LYS A 228 -4.29 -27.20 -6.33
C LYS A 228 -3.35 -28.41 -6.27
N PRO A 229 -3.59 -29.40 -5.39
CA PRO A 229 -2.95 -30.68 -5.50
C PRO A 229 -3.47 -31.37 -6.76
N SER A 230 -2.55 -31.74 -7.64
CA SER A 230 -2.86 -32.54 -8.83
C SER A 230 -3.34 -33.92 -8.38
N THR A 231 -4.64 -34.18 -8.50
CA THR A 231 -5.19 -35.53 -8.40
C THR A 231 -4.80 -36.30 -9.66
N ASN A 232 -3.73 -37.09 -9.55
CA ASN A 232 -3.31 -38.00 -10.60
C ASN A 232 -4.11 -39.31 -10.47
N ASP A 233 -5.27 -39.38 -11.13
CA ASP A 233 -6.02 -40.62 -11.29
C ASP A 233 -5.32 -41.50 -12.34
N GLY A 234 -4.37 -42.31 -11.86
CA GLY A 234 -3.71 -43.35 -12.63
C GLY A 234 -4.68 -44.47 -13.01
N GLN A 235 -5.10 -44.47 -14.27
CA GLN A 235 -5.75 -45.60 -14.94
C GLN A 235 -4.88 -46.87 -14.84
N GLY A 236 -5.31 -47.81 -13.99
CA GLY A 236 -4.79 -49.18 -13.93
C GLY A 236 -5.70 -50.15 -14.68
N GLY A 237 -5.50 -50.29 -15.99
CA GLY A 237 -6.05 -51.41 -16.76
C GLY A 237 -5.40 -52.73 -16.35
N ARG A 238 -6.20 -53.79 -16.23
CA ARG A 238 -5.74 -55.19 -16.12
C ARG A 238 -6.25 -55.99 -17.32
N PRO A 239 -5.44 -56.89 -17.91
CA PRO A 239 -5.97 -58.00 -18.69
C PRO A 239 -6.62 -59.07 -17.79
#